data_AF-A0A166L2A3-F1
#
_entry.id   AF-A0A166L2A3-F1
#
_cell.length_a   1.000
_cell.length_b   1.000
_cell.length_c   1.000
_cell.angle_alpha   90.00
_cell.angle_beta   90.00
_cell.angle_gamma   90.00
#
_symmetry.space_group_name_H-M   'P 1'
#
loop_
_entity.id
_entity.type
_entity.pdbx_description
1 polymer ?
#
loop_
_entity_poly.entity_id
_entity_poly.type
_entity_poly.pdbx_seq_one_letter_code
_entity_poly.pdbx_strand_id
1 'polypeptide(L)'
;MPTSGTVLRNRYKIIKLLGSGGFGDTYLAEDLGIPINPKPKCVVKRLKTHNLTDEQLDWVKNSFEQEAVTLYNLGNLHPQIPKLLEYFQVGNEFYLVQDFIDGDDLTKIITPGKKFPETTVIQLLAKILEVLVVVHQQNIIHRSSVRKDL
;
A
#
# COMPACT_ATOMS: atom_id res chain seq x y z
N MET A 1 -12.46 14.23 -4.23
CA MET A 1 -11.26 13.52 -3.72
C MET A 1 -11.14 13.84 -2.24
N PRO A 2 -10.80 12.87 -1.36
CA PRO A 2 -10.56 13.15 0.05
C PRO A 2 -9.43 14.17 0.24
N THR A 3 -9.65 15.15 1.12
CA THR A 3 -8.65 16.15 1.53
C THR A 3 -8.18 15.90 2.96
N SER A 4 -7.10 16.55 3.38
CA SER A 4 -6.64 16.48 4.78
C SER A 4 -7.78 16.82 5.75
N GLY A 5 -7.95 16.01 6.79
CA GLY A 5 -9.05 16.11 7.76
C GLY A 5 -10.31 15.35 7.39
N THR A 6 -10.47 14.90 6.14
CA THR A 6 -11.60 14.03 5.74
C THR A 6 -11.58 12.74 6.55
N VAL A 7 -12.73 12.35 7.12
CA VAL A 7 -12.89 11.08 7.84
C VAL A 7 -13.67 10.10 6.99
N LEU A 8 -13.01 9.02 6.58
CA LEU A 8 -13.62 7.92 5.83
C LEU A 8 -14.15 6.86 6.80
N ARG A 9 -15.35 6.34 6.51
CA ARG A 9 -16.02 5.30 7.31
C ARG A 9 -16.10 5.63 8.81
N ASN A 10 -16.18 6.92 9.15
CA ASN A 10 -16.17 7.42 10.52
C ASN A 10 -14.97 6.94 11.37
N ARG A 11 -13.86 6.52 10.71
CA ARG A 11 -12.73 5.83 11.34
C ARG A 11 -11.38 6.32 10.82
N TYR A 12 -11.20 6.47 9.52
CA TYR A 12 -9.90 6.77 8.93
C TYR A 12 -9.79 8.25 8.59
N LYS A 13 -9.04 9.00 9.38
CA LYS A 13 -8.83 10.43 9.15
C LYS A 13 -7.64 10.65 8.22
N ILE A 14 -7.90 11.18 7.03
CA ILE A 14 -6.85 11.48 6.06
C ILE A 14 -5.93 12.58 6.60
N ILE A 15 -4.63 12.30 6.62
CA ILE A 15 -3.58 13.25 6.97
C ILE A 15 -3.09 13.96 5.71
N LYS A 16 -2.65 13.21 4.70
CA LYS A 16 -2.09 13.75 3.44
C LYS A 16 -2.10 12.73 2.30
N LEU A 17 -1.98 13.21 1.07
CA LEU A 17 -1.73 12.38 -0.12
C LEU A 17 -0.26 11.93 -0.14
N LEU A 18 -0.03 10.63 -0.35
CA LEU A 18 1.30 10.03 -0.55
C LEU A 18 1.64 9.84 -2.03
N GLY A 19 0.63 9.56 -2.85
CA GLY A 19 0.81 9.42 -4.29
C GLY A 19 -0.53 9.36 -5.01
N SER A 20 -0.52 9.74 -6.29
CA SER A 20 -1.63 9.57 -7.21
C SER A 20 -1.10 8.83 -8.43
N GLY A 21 -1.75 7.73 -8.80
CA GLY A 21 -1.50 6.96 -10.01
C GLY A 21 -2.69 7.00 -10.97
N GLY A 22 -2.56 6.27 -12.09
CA GLY A 22 -3.61 6.19 -13.11
C GLY A 22 -4.94 5.64 -12.58
N PHE A 23 -4.89 4.66 -11.68
CA PHE A 23 -6.08 3.95 -11.21
C PHE A 23 -6.49 4.30 -9.77
N GLY A 24 -5.74 5.17 -9.08
CA GLY A 24 -6.05 5.44 -7.68
C GLY A 24 -5.18 6.50 -7.02
N ASP A 25 -5.56 6.81 -5.78
CA ASP A 25 -4.81 7.68 -4.87
C ASP A 25 -4.42 6.90 -3.61
N THR A 26 -3.24 7.18 -3.09
CA THR A 26 -2.73 6.61 -1.84
C THR A 26 -2.57 7.73 -0.82
N TYR A 27 -3.16 7.55 0.36
CA TYR A 27 -3.16 8.53 1.44
C TYR A 27 -2.52 7.95 2.70
N LEU A 28 -1.91 8.84 3.49
CA LEU A 28 -1.60 8.58 4.89
C LEU A 28 -2.81 8.98 5.73
N ALA A 29 -3.22 8.13 6.67
CA ALA A 29 -4.35 8.39 7.56
C ALA A 29 -4.05 7.95 9.00
N GLU A 30 -4.89 8.42 9.93
CA GLU A 30 -4.95 7.94 11.32
C GLU A 30 -6.17 7.05 11.50
N ASP A 31 -6.01 5.93 12.21
CA ASP A 31 -7.13 5.07 12.63
C ASP A 31 -7.72 5.58 13.96
N LEU A 32 -8.85 6.28 13.86
CA LEU A 32 -9.59 6.83 15.00
C LEU A 32 -10.31 5.76 15.82
N GLY A 33 -10.50 4.55 15.26
CA GLY A 33 -11.17 3.43 15.93
C GLY A 33 -10.31 2.80 17.03
N ILE A 34 -9.00 3.03 17.03
CA ILE A 34 -8.10 2.51 18.07
C ILE A 34 -8.03 3.50 19.24
N PRO A 35 -8.36 3.09 20.48
CA PRO A 35 -8.49 3.99 21.64
C PRO A 35 -7.13 4.30 22.31
N ILE A 36 -6.11 4.61 21.51
CA ILE A 36 -4.78 5.03 21.99
C ILE A 36 -4.42 6.44 21.48
N ASN A 37 -3.42 7.07 22.09
CA ASN A 37 -2.84 8.35 21.66
C ASN A 37 -1.29 8.25 21.70
N PRO A 38 -0.57 8.69 20.65
CA PRO A 38 -1.08 9.18 19.36
C PRO A 38 -1.83 8.09 18.60
N LYS A 39 -2.72 8.49 17.67
CA LYS A 39 -3.47 7.55 16.84
C LYS A 39 -2.51 6.78 15.91
N PRO A 40 -2.68 5.46 15.75
CA PRO A 40 -1.85 4.69 14.85
C PRO A 40 -2.10 5.13 13.40
N LYS A 41 -1.03 5.13 12.61
CA LYS A 41 -1.08 5.50 11.19
C LYS A 41 -1.39 4.29 10.33
N CYS A 42 -2.12 4.52 9.25
CA CYS A 42 -2.39 3.54 8.21
C CYS A 42 -2.27 4.17 6.81
N VAL A 43 -2.18 3.31 5.80
CA VAL A 43 -2.25 3.71 4.39
C VAL A 43 -3.65 3.41 3.88
N VAL A 44 -4.28 4.41 3.23
CA VAL A 44 -5.57 4.26 2.56
C VAL A 44 -5.35 4.40 1.06
N LYS A 45 -5.58 3.32 0.30
CA LYS A 45 -5.62 3.35 -1.16
C LYS A 45 -7.07 3.52 -1.61
N ARG A 46 -7.31 4.44 -2.54
CA ARG A 46 -8.61 4.74 -3.14
C ARG A 46 -8.54 4.38 -4.62
N LEU A 47 -9.46 3.53 -5.07
CA LEU A 47 -9.66 3.22 -6.47
C LEU A 47 -10.52 4.30 -7.14
N LYS A 48 -10.02 4.93 -8.20
CA LYS A 48 -10.78 5.88 -9.00
C LYS A 48 -11.57 5.10 -10.04
N THR A 49 -12.89 5.16 -9.97
CA THR A 49 -13.77 4.48 -10.93
C THR A 49 -14.26 5.40 -12.05
N HIS A 50 -14.16 6.70 -11.84
CA HIS A 50 -14.57 7.72 -12.81
C HIS A 50 -13.66 7.74 -14.05
N ASN A 51 -14.25 7.82 -15.24
CA ASN A 51 -13.59 7.89 -16.56
C ASN A 51 -12.90 6.61 -17.04
N LEU A 52 -13.26 5.45 -16.49
CA LEU A 52 -12.84 4.15 -17.02
C LEU A 52 -13.90 3.61 -18.00
N THR A 53 -13.46 2.91 -19.06
CA THR A 53 -14.36 2.06 -19.84
C THR A 53 -14.83 0.87 -18.99
N ASP A 54 -15.92 0.21 -19.37
CA ASP A 54 -16.43 -0.96 -18.63
C ASP A 54 -15.37 -2.06 -18.49
N GLU A 55 -14.60 -2.34 -19.56
CA GLU A 55 -13.50 -3.30 -19.54
C GLU A 55 -12.37 -2.88 -18.58
N GLN A 56 -11.99 -1.60 -18.58
CA GLN A 56 -10.98 -1.08 -17.65
C GLN A 56 -11.49 -1.13 -16.20
N LEU A 57 -12.76 -0.81 -15.98
CA LEU A 57 -13.36 -0.82 -14.66
C LEU A 57 -13.34 -2.22 -14.05
N ASP A 58 -13.72 -3.24 -14.82
CA ASP A 58 -13.70 -4.63 -14.36
C ASP A 58 -12.27 -5.10 -14.08
N TRP A 59 -11.31 -4.81 -14.97
CA TRP A 59 -9.92 -5.18 -14.76
C TRP A 59 -9.30 -4.50 -13.52
N VAL A 60 -9.55 -3.20 -13.35
CA VAL A 60 -9.02 -2.42 -12.22
C VAL A 60 -9.65 -2.86 -10.91
N LYS A 61 -10.96 -3.11 -10.86
CA LYS A 61 -11.64 -3.65 -9.67
C LYS A 61 -11.09 -5.01 -9.29
N ASN A 62 -11.01 -5.94 -10.24
CA ASN A 62 -10.46 -7.27 -10.01
C ASN A 62 -9.02 -7.19 -9.48
N SER A 63 -8.18 -6.33 -10.05
CA SER A 63 -6.81 -6.12 -9.58
C SER A 63 -6.76 -5.59 -8.14
N PHE A 64 -7.64 -4.64 -7.80
CA PHE A 64 -7.73 -4.04 -6.47
C PHE A 64 -8.25 -5.03 -5.41
N GLU A 65 -9.19 -5.90 -5.77
CA GLU A 65 -9.65 -7.00 -4.92
C GLU A 65 -8.56 -8.05 -4.70
N GLN A 66 -7.83 -8.43 -5.75
CA GLN A 66 -6.70 -9.36 -5.64
C GLN A 66 -5.58 -8.82 -4.77
N GLU A 67 -5.34 -7.50 -4.79
CA GLU A 67 -4.41 -6.84 -3.87
C GLU A 67 -4.85 -7.03 -2.41
N ALA A 68 -6.13 -6.81 -2.10
CA ALA A 68 -6.66 -7.01 -0.76
C ALA A 68 -6.51 -8.46 -0.29
N VAL A 69 -6.87 -9.43 -1.15
CA VAL A 69 -6.71 -10.87 -0.86
C VAL A 69 -5.24 -11.22 -0.61
N THR A 70 -4.33 -10.68 -1.42
CA THR A 70 -2.89 -10.89 -1.26
C THR A 70 -2.39 -10.37 0.09
N LEU A 71 -2.74 -9.13 0.45
CA LEU A 71 -2.35 -8.53 1.73
C LEU A 71 -2.94 -9.29 2.92
N TYR A 72 -4.18 -9.79 2.81
CA TYR A 72 -4.79 -10.61 3.84
C TYR A 72 -4.03 -11.92 4.07
N ASN A 73 -3.68 -12.61 2.98
CA ASN A 73 -2.98 -13.90 3.05
C ASN A 73 -1.53 -13.74 3.54
N LEU A 74 -0.83 -12.69 3.09
CA LEU A 74 0.60 -12.53 3.33
C LEU A 74 0.95 -11.67 4.54
N GLY A 75 0.12 -10.71 4.92
CA GLY A 75 0.46 -9.72 5.95
C GLY A 75 0.76 -10.33 7.32
N ASN A 76 0.22 -11.52 7.62
CA ASN A 76 0.51 -12.24 8.87
C ASN A 76 1.77 -13.13 8.79
N LEU A 77 2.34 -13.32 7.60
CA LEU A 77 3.49 -14.20 7.38
C LEU A 77 4.83 -13.50 7.54
N HIS A 78 4.88 -12.16 7.36
CA HIS A 78 6.14 -11.42 7.46
C HIS A 78 5.94 -9.96 7.90
N PRO A 79 6.74 -9.42 8.84
CA PRO A 79 6.56 -8.07 9.37
C PRO A 79 6.83 -6.94 8.36
N GLN A 80 7.56 -7.23 7.27
CA GLN A 80 7.79 -6.27 6.18
C GLN A 80 6.68 -6.29 5.11
N ILE A 81 5.68 -7.16 5.24
CA ILE A 81 4.49 -7.17 4.38
C ILE A 81 3.37 -6.46 5.13
N PRO A 82 2.79 -5.37 4.59
CA PRO A 82 1.68 -4.68 5.23
C PRO A 82 0.49 -5.62 5.44
N LYS A 83 -0.16 -5.55 6.60
CA LYS A 83 -1.43 -6.26 6.81
C LYS A 83 -2.57 -5.48 6.19
N LEU A 84 -3.52 -6.22 5.60
CA LEU A 84 -4.83 -5.66 5.29
C LEU A 84 -5.55 -5.37 6.62
N LEU A 85 -5.93 -4.10 6.81
CA LEU A 85 -6.75 -3.67 7.94
C LEU A 85 -8.23 -3.65 7.56
N GLU A 86 -8.54 -3.23 6.33
CA GLU A 86 -9.92 -3.15 5.87
C GLU A 86 -10.03 -3.03 4.35
N TYR A 87 -11.15 -3.48 3.81
CA TYR A 87 -11.58 -3.20 2.43
C TYR A 87 -13.04 -2.78 2.47
N PHE A 88 -13.38 -1.64 1.88
CA PHE A 88 -14.74 -1.10 1.89
C PHE A 88 -15.05 -0.21 0.70
N GLN A 89 -16.33 0.09 0.51
CA GLN A 89 -16.84 0.97 -0.53
C GLN A 89 -17.59 2.17 0.07
N VAL A 90 -17.40 3.36 -0.50
CA VAL A 90 -18.18 4.56 -0.18
C VAL A 90 -18.68 5.17 -1.49
N GLY A 91 -19.99 5.19 -1.68
CA GLY A 91 -20.58 5.53 -2.98
C GLY A 91 -20.13 4.53 -4.04
N ASN A 92 -19.50 5.02 -5.12
CA ASN A 92 -18.98 4.17 -6.21
C ASN A 92 -17.46 3.94 -6.12
N GLU A 93 -16.82 4.40 -5.06
CA GLU A 93 -15.36 4.35 -4.91
C GLU A 93 -14.97 3.27 -3.90
N PHE A 94 -13.91 2.53 -4.22
CA PHE A 94 -13.40 1.43 -3.40
C PHE A 94 -12.16 1.88 -2.63
N TYR A 95 -12.03 1.36 -1.42
CA TYR A 95 -10.96 1.70 -0.50
C TYR A 95 -10.34 0.45 0.10
N LEU A 96 -9.00 0.44 0.17
CA LEU A 96 -8.19 -0.58 0.80
C LEU A 96 -7.33 0.11 1.86
N VAL A 97 -7.41 -0.38 3.09
CA VAL A 97 -6.64 0.12 4.22
C VAL A 97 -5.65 -0.93 4.68
N GLN A 98 -4.40 -0.53 4.84
CA GLN A 98 -3.31 -1.40 5.24
C GLN A 98 -2.40 -0.73 6.27
N ASP A 99 -1.53 -1.53 6.89
CA ASP A 99 -0.48 -1.02 7.78
C ASP A 99 0.36 0.06 7.10
N PHE A 100 0.74 1.07 7.88
CA PHE A 100 1.78 2.00 7.50
C PHE A 100 3.14 1.46 7.92
N ILE A 101 4.03 1.25 6.95
CA ILE A 101 5.42 0.90 7.22
C ILE A 101 6.22 2.19 7.38
N ASP A 102 6.77 2.39 8.57
CA ASP A 102 7.63 3.54 8.85
C ASP A 102 9.03 3.27 8.30
N GLY A 103 9.35 3.91 7.18
CA GLY A 103 10.60 3.72 6.46
C GLY A 103 10.73 4.69 5.28
N ASP A 104 11.95 4.84 4.78
CA ASP A 104 12.21 5.57 3.54
C ASP A 104 12.11 4.63 2.35
N ASP A 105 11.37 5.08 1.33
CA ASP A 105 11.36 4.49 -0.02
C ASP A 105 12.80 4.35 -0.54
N LEU A 106 13.17 3.15 -0.99
CA LEU A 106 14.48 2.82 -1.55
C LEU A 106 14.86 3.74 -2.70
N THR A 107 13.93 4.32 -3.44
CA THR A 107 14.24 5.30 -4.50
C THR A 107 14.83 6.61 -3.97
N LYS A 108 14.56 6.95 -2.70
CA LYS A 108 15.22 8.08 -2.02
C LYS A 108 16.61 7.71 -1.53
N ILE A 109 16.82 6.44 -1.18
CA ILE A 109 18.10 5.95 -0.70
C ILE A 109 19.05 5.74 -1.88
N ILE A 110 18.58 5.01 -2.90
CA ILE A 110 19.29 4.63 -4.13
C ILE A 110 19.08 5.71 -5.19
N THR A 111 19.88 6.76 -5.09
CA THR A 111 19.87 7.85 -6.07
C THR A 111 20.89 7.61 -7.19
N PRO A 112 20.58 8.03 -8.44
CA PRO A 112 21.53 7.92 -9.55
C PRO A 112 22.88 8.58 -9.21
N GLY A 113 23.98 7.88 -9.49
CA GLY A 113 25.34 8.36 -9.22
C GLY A 113 25.85 8.12 -7.80
N LYS A 114 25.00 7.72 -6.85
CA LYS A 114 25.42 7.32 -5.50
C LYS A 114 25.79 5.84 -5.49
N LYS A 115 27.06 5.54 -5.17
CA LYS A 115 27.53 4.17 -4.95
C LYS A 115 27.46 3.83 -3.47
N PHE A 116 26.99 2.62 -3.18
CA PHE A 116 26.97 2.07 -1.84
C PHE A 116 28.12 1.06 -1.66
N PRO A 117 28.64 0.90 -0.44
CA PRO A 117 29.52 -0.21 -0.14
C PRO A 117 28.85 -1.54 -0.50
N GLU A 118 29.62 -2.47 -1.06
CA GLU A 118 29.12 -3.80 -1.46
C GLU A 118 28.41 -4.50 -0.30
N THR A 119 28.94 -4.41 0.92
CA THR A 119 28.35 -4.96 2.13
C THR A 119 26.94 -4.41 2.40
N THR A 120 26.71 -3.12 2.17
CA THR A 120 25.40 -2.49 2.32
C THR A 120 24.41 -3.01 1.27
N VAL A 121 24.86 -3.18 0.03
CA VAL A 121 24.03 -3.72 -1.05
C VAL A 121 23.63 -5.17 -0.77
N ILE A 122 24.58 -6.01 -0.34
CA ILE A 122 24.32 -7.40 0.02
C ILE A 122 23.30 -7.49 1.17
N GLN A 123 23.46 -6.68 2.21
CA GLN A 123 22.52 -6.66 3.34
C GLN A 123 21.11 -6.21 2.93
N LEU A 124 21.01 -5.22 2.04
CA LEU A 124 19.74 -4.77 1.50
C LEU A 124 19.06 -5.87 0.67
N LEU A 125 19.81 -6.51 -0.24
CA LEU A 125 19.31 -7.59 -1.06
C LEU A 125 18.84 -8.78 -0.23
N ALA A 126 19.59 -9.15 0.83
CA ALA A 126 19.19 -10.21 1.75
C ALA A 126 17.81 -9.95 2.38
N LYS A 127 17.58 -8.74 2.89
CA LYS A 127 16.28 -8.34 3.46
C LYS A 127 15.15 -8.39 2.44
N ILE A 128 15.39 -7.93 1.21
CA ILE A 128 14.39 -8.00 0.12
C ILE A 128 14.07 -9.46 -0.22
N LEU A 129 15.10 -10.32 -0.31
CA LEU A 129 14.93 -11.73 -0.62
C LEU A 129 14.14 -12.49 0.45
N GLU A 130 14.31 -12.16 1.73
CA GLU A 130 13.51 -12.73 2.83
C GLU A 130 12.00 -12.52 2.60
N VAL A 131 11.60 -11.32 2.18
CA VAL A 131 10.21 -11.03 1.83
C VAL A 131 9.76 -11.81 0.58
N LEU A 132 10.59 -11.82 -0.46
CA LEU A 132 10.25 -12.49 -1.72
C LEU A 132 10.08 -14.00 -1.56
N VAL A 133 10.85 -14.64 -0.67
CA VAL A 133 10.68 -16.06 -0.34
C VAL A 133 9.27 -16.32 0.18
N VAL A 134 8.78 -15.50 1.12
CA VAL A 134 7.42 -15.65 1.68
C VAL A 134 6.36 -15.45 0.60
N VAL A 135 6.51 -14.44 -0.25
CA VAL A 135 5.59 -14.15 -1.36
C VAL A 135 5.54 -15.32 -2.35
N HIS A 136 6.70 -15.83 -2.79
CA HIS A 136 6.79 -16.89 -3.78
C HIS A 136 6.33 -18.25 -3.23
N GLN A 137 6.49 -18.53 -1.94
CA GLN A 137 5.96 -19.74 -1.31
C GLN A 137 4.43 -19.83 -1.37
N GLN A 138 3.74 -18.69 -1.51
CA GLN A 138 2.29 -18.65 -1.70
C GLN A 138 1.88 -18.65 -3.19
N ASN A 139 2.81 -18.95 -4.11
CA ASN A 139 2.63 -18.88 -5.57
C ASN A 139 2.19 -17.51 -6.08
N ILE A 140 2.46 -16.45 -5.32
CA ILE A 140 2.18 -15.07 -5.72
C ILE A 140 3.43 -14.52 -6.39
N ILE A 141 3.28 -13.89 -7.55
CA ILE A 141 4.37 -13.17 -8.20
C ILE A 141 4.16 -11.69 -7.91
N HIS A 142 5.17 -11.02 -7.35
CA HIS A 142 5.15 -9.57 -7.16
C HIS A 142 5.21 -8.84 -8.51
N ARG A 143 4.08 -8.78 -9.22
CA ARG A 143 3.93 -8.01 -10.46
C ARG A 143 3.63 -6.55 -10.09
N SER A 144 4.68 -5.74 -9.98
CA SER A 144 4.55 -4.30 -9.74
C SER A 144 3.77 -3.63 -10.87
N SER A 145 2.66 -2.95 -10.54
CA SER A 145 2.02 -1.99 -11.44
C SER A 145 2.15 -0.54 -10.96
N VAL A 146 2.83 -0.28 -9.83
CA VAL A 146 3.08 1.10 -9.36
C VAL A 146 4.48 1.18 -8.72
N ARG A 147 5.24 2.17 -9.17
CA ARG A 147 6.69 2.33 -9.07
C ARG A 147 7.20 2.80 -7.69
N LYS A 148 6.58 2.43 -6.56
CA LYS A 148 6.81 3.13 -5.27
C LYS A 148 6.89 2.29 -3.98
N ASP A 149 6.95 0.96 -4.06
CA ASP A 149 6.69 0.13 -2.87
C ASP A 149 7.92 -0.66 -2.36
N LEU A 150 9.13 -0.15 -2.58
CA LEU A 150 10.32 -0.62 -1.86
C LEU A 150 10.96 0.56 -1.14
#